data_AF-A0A7C4K8X9-F1
#
_entry.id   AF-A0A7C4K8X9-F1
#
_cell.length_a   1.000
_cell.length_b   1.000
_cell.length_c   1.000
_cell.angle_alpha   90.00
_cell.angle_beta   90.00
_cell.angle_gamma   90.00
#
_symmetry.space_group_name_H-M   'P 1'
#
loop_
_entity.id
_entity.type
_entity.pdbx_description
1 polymer ?
#
loop_
_entity_poly.entity_id
_entity_poly.type
_entity_poly.pdbx_seq_one_letter_code
_entity_poly.pdbx_strand_id
1 'polypeptide(L)'
;MNPDLAFELLIIMAFSLFVLGFLTTITGIFVLTTRVTNKDLRTIANQTSRLAQKGLAEEVAGLVGNASALLEAMNQLVRTTAGVGVFLTLFGLSLMCAATWIALQIYP
;
A
#
# COMPACT_ATOMS: atom_id res chain seq x y z
N MET A 1 14.29 17.20 -38.93
CA MET A 1 13.43 16.89 -37.77
C MET A 1 13.09 18.22 -37.13
N ASN A 2 11.81 18.61 -37.12
CA ASN A 2 11.41 19.96 -36.72
C ASN A 2 11.71 20.14 -35.22
N PRO A 3 12.51 21.14 -34.83
CA PRO A 3 12.92 21.34 -33.44
C PRO A 3 11.73 21.61 -32.51
N ASP A 4 10.64 22.18 -33.03
CA ASP A 4 9.41 22.46 -32.29
C ASP A 4 8.68 21.19 -31.82
N LEU A 5 8.63 20.14 -32.67
CA LEU A 5 7.95 18.88 -32.33
C LEU A 5 8.64 18.14 -31.17
N ALA A 6 9.96 18.19 -31.10
CA ALA A 6 10.71 17.52 -30.04
C ALA A 6 10.42 18.15 -28.66
N PHE A 7 10.25 19.46 -28.61
CA PHE A 7 9.94 20.21 -27.39
C PHE A 7 8.51 19.94 -26.91
N GLU A 8 7.52 20.00 -27.82
CA GLU A 8 6.13 19.67 -27.50
C GLU A 8 5.97 18.24 -26.95
N LEU A 9 6.67 17.28 -27.57
CA LEU A 9 6.67 15.89 -27.12
C LEU A 9 7.27 15.75 -25.71
N LEU A 10 8.39 16.41 -25.42
CA LEU A 10 9.03 16.37 -24.10
C LEU A 10 8.12 16.93 -22.99
N ILE A 11 7.39 18.01 -23.26
CA ILE A 11 6.42 18.58 -22.31
C ILE A 11 5.26 17.61 -22.06
N ILE A 12 4.69 17.03 -23.12
CA ILE A 12 3.58 16.07 -23.00
C ILE A 12 4.03 14.82 -22.22
N MET A 13 5.25 14.34 -22.47
CA MET A 13 5.83 13.21 -21.74
C MET A 13 6.05 13.53 -20.26
N ALA A 14 6.64 14.69 -19.94
CA ALA A 14 6.84 15.11 -18.56
C ALA A 14 5.51 15.26 -17.80
N PHE A 15 4.51 15.88 -18.44
CA PHE A 15 3.18 16.06 -17.86
C PHE A 15 2.48 14.73 -17.59
N SER A 16 2.46 13.83 -18.57
CA SER A 16 1.84 12.51 -18.42
C SER A 16 2.54 11.65 -17.36
N LEU A 17 3.87 11.69 -17.28
CA LEU A 17 4.65 10.99 -16.25
C LEU A 17 4.34 11.53 -14.85
N PHE A 18 4.20 12.85 -14.71
CA PHE A 18 3.84 13.48 -13.44
C PHE A 18 2.43 13.09 -12.98
N VAL A 19 1.45 13.11 -13.89
CA VAL A 19 0.06 12.68 -13.59
C VAL A 19 0.03 11.20 -13.19
N LEU A 20 0.77 10.34 -13.88
CA LEU A 20 0.85 8.92 -13.55
C LEU A 20 1.49 8.69 -12.17
N GLY A 21 2.60 9.39 -11.86
CA GLY A 21 3.24 9.37 -10.55
C GLY A 21 2.30 9.85 -9.43
N PHE A 22 1.52 10.89 -9.69
CA PHE A 22 0.53 11.43 -8.77
C PHE A 22 -0.59 10.42 -8.46
N LEU A 23 -1.20 9.82 -9.49
CA LEU A 23 -2.23 8.80 -9.33
C LEU A 23 -1.73 7.56 -8.59
N THR A 24 -0.48 7.15 -8.87
CA THR A 24 0.16 6.01 -8.20
C THR A 24 0.38 6.30 -6.71
N THR A 25 0.84 7.52 -6.38
CA THR A 25 1.00 7.98 -4.99
C THR A 25 -0.33 7.99 -4.24
N ILE A 26 -1.41 8.53 -4.85
CA ILE A 26 -2.75 8.52 -4.25
C ILE A 26 -3.22 7.09 -3.95
N THR A 27 -3.04 6.18 -4.91
CA THR A 27 -3.44 4.78 -4.75
C THR A 27 -2.66 4.10 -3.62
N GLY A 28 -1.34 4.34 -3.54
CA GLY A 28 -0.50 3.84 -2.44
C GLY A 28 -0.94 4.34 -1.06
N ILE A 29 -1.25 5.64 -0.95
CA ILE A 29 -1.78 6.25 0.28
C ILE A 29 -3.14 5.67 0.65
N PHE A 30 -4.03 5.48 -0.33
CA PHE A 30 -5.36 4.91 -0.09
C PHE A 30 -5.28 3.47 0.45
N VAL A 31 -4.41 2.64 -0.12
CA VAL A 31 -4.12 1.28 0.36
C VAL A 31 -3.56 1.30 1.79
N LEU A 32 -2.75 2.30 2.13
CA LEU A 32 -2.19 2.43 3.48
C LEU A 32 -3.26 2.86 4.51
N THR A 33 -4.06 3.87 4.19
CA THR A 33 -5.10 4.43 5.08
C THR A 33 -6.21 3.43 5.38
N THR A 34 -6.73 2.72 4.36
CA THR A 34 -7.78 1.69 4.54
C THR A 34 -7.35 0.52 5.43
N ARG A 35 -6.04 0.33 5.63
CA ARG A 35 -5.48 -0.74 6.47
C ARG A 35 -5.27 -0.33 7.92
N VAL A 36 -5.03 0.94 8.23
CA VAL A 36 -4.86 1.40 9.63
C VAL A 36 -6.12 1.10 10.46
N THR A 37 -7.30 1.24 9.87
CA THR A 37 -8.59 0.91 10.50
C THR A 37 -8.78 -0.59 10.84
N ASN A 38 -8.06 -1.51 10.18
CA ASN A 38 -8.20 -2.95 10.43
C ASN A 38 -7.37 -3.46 11.63
N LYS A 39 -6.44 -2.66 12.17
CA LYS A 39 -5.58 -3.09 13.28
C LYS A 39 -6.33 -3.15 14.62
N ASP A 40 -7.35 -2.31 14.81
CA ASP A 40 -8.10 -2.21 16.09
C ASP A 40 -9.09 -3.37 16.32
N LEU A 41 -9.59 -4.01 15.25
CA LEU A 41 -10.41 -5.21 15.36
C LEU A 41 -9.59 -6.44 15.82
N ARG A 42 -8.31 -6.49 15.46
CA ARG A 42 -7.40 -7.61 15.76
C ARG A 42 -6.97 -7.65 17.23
N THR A 43 -6.88 -6.51 17.90
CA THR A 43 -6.58 -6.44 19.35
C THR A 43 -7.77 -6.91 20.19
N ILE A 44 -8.99 -6.55 19.80
CA ILE A 44 -10.22 -6.97 20.50
C ILE A 44 -10.44 -8.49 20.36
N ALA A 45 -10.30 -9.05 19.15
CA ALA A 45 -10.43 -10.50 18.93
C ALA A 45 -9.38 -11.32 19.70
N ASN A 46 -8.14 -10.84 19.77
CA ASN A 46 -7.07 -11.50 20.52
C ASN A 46 -7.29 -11.46 22.05
N GLN A 47 -7.89 -10.39 22.57
CA GLN A 47 -8.18 -10.29 24.01
C GLN A 47 -9.40 -11.14 24.41
N THR A 48 -10.41 -11.28 23.55
CA THR A 48 -11.58 -12.15 23.81
C THR A 48 -11.26 -13.64 23.68
N SER A 49 -10.39 -14.05 22.75
CA SER A 49 -9.92 -15.44 22.62
C SER A 49 -9.27 -15.98 23.90
N ARG A 50 -8.44 -15.16 24.57
CA ARG A 50 -7.75 -15.56 25.81
C ARG A 50 -8.68 -15.68 27.02
N LEU A 51 -9.82 -14.97 27.01
CA LEU A 51 -10.86 -15.07 28.04
C LEU A 51 -11.74 -16.32 27.85
N ALA A 52 -12.04 -16.72 26.61
CA ALA A 52 -12.79 -17.93 26.30
C ALA A 52 -11.99 -19.24 26.55
N GLN A 53 -10.66 -19.17 26.46
CA GLN A 53 -9.76 -20.33 26.65
C GLN A 53 -9.71 -20.90 28.07
N LYS A 54 -10.15 -20.19 29.11
CA LYS A 54 -10.09 -20.72 30.49
C LYS A 54 -11.25 -21.64 30.89
N GLY A 55 -12.27 -21.83 30.05
CA GLY A 55 -13.47 -22.62 30.40
C GLY A 55 -13.89 -23.75 29.44
N LEU A 56 -13.35 -23.84 28.22
CA LEU A 56 -13.80 -24.76 27.15
C LEU A 56 -12.64 -25.52 26.46
N ALA A 57 -11.60 -25.83 27.23
CA ALA A 57 -10.24 -25.99 26.72
C ALA A 57 -9.91 -27.30 25.97
N GLU A 58 -10.74 -28.33 25.95
CA GLU A 58 -10.34 -29.63 25.37
C GLU A 58 -10.93 -29.93 23.98
N GLU A 59 -12.16 -29.51 23.67
CA GLU A 59 -12.79 -29.80 22.36
C GLU A 59 -12.71 -28.60 21.40
N VAL A 60 -12.66 -27.37 21.92
CA VAL A 60 -12.59 -26.14 21.13
C VAL A 60 -11.15 -25.73 20.79
N ALA A 61 -10.15 -26.28 21.49
CA ALA A 61 -8.73 -25.97 21.27
C ALA A 61 -8.25 -26.32 19.85
N GLY A 62 -8.73 -27.43 19.26
CA GLY A 62 -8.42 -27.80 17.88
C GLY A 62 -9.03 -26.83 16.84
N LEU A 63 -10.27 -26.39 17.08
CA LEU A 63 -10.97 -25.43 16.21
C LEU A 63 -10.41 -24.00 16.33
N VAL A 64 -10.09 -23.57 17.55
CA VAL A 64 -9.42 -22.28 17.83
C VAL A 64 -7.99 -22.26 17.30
N GLY A 65 -7.30 -23.40 17.27
CA GLY A 65 -5.99 -23.54 16.62
C GLY A 65 -6.07 -23.25 15.12
N ASN A 66 -7.09 -23.78 14.42
CA ASN A 66 -7.33 -23.49 13.01
C ASN A 66 -7.75 -22.02 12.78
N ALA A 67 -8.62 -21.48 13.64
CA ALA A 67 -8.98 -20.06 13.60
C ALA A 67 -7.77 -19.14 13.84
N SER A 68 -6.87 -19.51 14.76
CA SER A 68 -5.62 -18.78 15.01
C SER A 68 -4.67 -18.84 13.82
N ALA A 69 -4.51 -20.01 13.18
CA ALA A 69 -3.72 -20.15 11.96
C ALA A 69 -4.27 -19.28 10.81
N LEU A 70 -5.60 -19.22 10.65
CA LEU A 70 -6.24 -18.32 9.69
C LEU A 70 -6.03 -16.85 10.03
N LEU A 71 -6.13 -16.47 11.31
CA LEU A 71 -5.84 -15.10 11.78
C LEU A 71 -4.35 -14.72 11.59
N GLU A 72 -3.44 -15.67 11.74
CA GLU A 72 -2.00 -15.54 11.47
C GLU A 72 -1.75 -15.30 9.98
N ALA A 73 -2.34 -16.15 9.12
CA ALA A 73 -2.25 -16.02 7.66
C ALA A 73 -2.89 -14.72 7.17
N MET A 74 -4.06 -14.34 7.71
CA MET A 74 -4.73 -13.07 7.41
C MET A 74 -3.85 -11.88 7.81
N ASN A 75 -3.16 -11.97 8.94
CA ASN A 75 -2.21 -10.94 9.36
C ASN A 75 -0.99 -10.85 8.45
N GLN A 76 -0.47 -11.99 7.95
CA GLN A 76 0.60 -11.99 6.95
C GLN A 76 0.15 -11.34 5.64
N LEU A 77 -1.03 -11.67 5.13
CA LEU A 77 -1.58 -11.05 3.92
C LEU A 77 -1.77 -9.54 4.11
N VAL A 78 -2.32 -9.11 5.24
CA VAL A 78 -2.48 -7.67 5.57
C VAL A 78 -1.11 -6.97 5.64
N ARG A 79 -0.11 -7.59 6.26
CA ARG A 79 1.26 -7.04 6.33
C ARG A 79 1.91 -6.93 4.95
N THR A 80 1.75 -7.92 4.08
CA THR A 80 2.28 -7.89 2.72
C THR A 80 1.61 -6.81 1.87
N THR A 81 0.27 -6.69 1.93
CA THR A 81 -0.43 -5.59 1.21
C THR A 81 -0.01 -4.21 1.73
N ALA A 82 0.27 -4.07 3.03
CA ALA A 82 0.79 -2.82 3.59
C ALA A 82 2.20 -2.51 3.06
N GLY A 83 3.07 -3.53 2.98
CA GLY A 83 4.38 -3.41 2.33
C GLY A 83 4.26 -2.97 0.86
N VAL A 84 3.30 -3.54 0.12
CA VAL A 84 2.99 -3.14 -1.26
C VAL A 84 2.50 -1.69 -1.34
N GLY A 85 1.64 -1.25 -0.42
CA GLY A 85 1.17 0.15 -0.37
C GLY A 85 2.30 1.15 -0.13
N VAL A 86 3.19 0.88 0.83
CA VAL A 86 4.39 1.72 1.07
C VAL A 86 5.28 1.75 -0.16
N PHE A 87 5.51 0.60 -0.80
CA PHE A 87 6.31 0.52 -2.02
C PHE A 87 5.69 1.33 -3.17
N LEU A 88 4.37 1.21 -3.41
CA LEU A 88 3.66 2.00 -4.42
C LEU A 88 3.77 3.51 -4.17
N THR A 89 3.68 3.92 -2.90
CA THR A 89 3.74 5.34 -2.53
C THR A 89 5.14 5.91 -2.78
N LEU A 90 6.18 5.18 -2.37
CA LEU A 90 7.57 5.57 -2.63
C LEU A 90 7.91 5.58 -4.13
N PHE A 91 7.37 4.61 -4.87
CA PHE A 91 7.55 4.53 -6.32
C PHE A 91 6.83 5.67 -7.06
N GLY A 92 5.62 6.04 -6.64
CA GLY A 92 4.92 7.21 -7.18
C GLY A 92 5.69 8.51 -6.94
N LEU A 93 6.24 8.68 -5.73
CA LEU A 93 7.09 9.83 -5.41
C LEU A 93 8.37 9.87 -6.26
N SER A 94 9.04 8.73 -6.47
CA SER A 94 10.24 8.69 -7.31
C SER A 94 9.95 9.02 -8.77
N LEU A 95 8.81 8.58 -9.31
CA LEU A 95 8.34 8.98 -10.63
C LEU A 95 8.07 10.48 -10.74
N MET A 96 7.46 11.09 -9.71
CA MET A 96 7.23 12.54 -9.69
C MET A 96 8.55 13.32 -9.64
N CYS A 97 9.54 12.85 -8.87
CA CYS A 97 10.89 13.43 -8.87
C CYS A 97 11.58 13.30 -10.25
N ALA A 98 11.45 12.16 -10.92
CA ALA A 98 11.99 11.98 -12.26
C ALA A 98 11.31 12.92 -13.27
N ALA A 99 9.99 13.10 -13.16
CA ALA A 99 9.25 14.02 -14.02
C ALA A 99 9.68 15.48 -13.84
N THR A 100 9.84 15.94 -12.59
CA THR A 100 10.33 17.30 -12.33
C THR A 100 11.79 17.50 -12.74
N TRP A 101 12.62 16.47 -12.63
CA TRP A 101 14.00 16.51 -13.14
C TRP A 101 14.04 16.72 -14.66
N ILE A 102 13.22 15.97 -15.41
CA ILE A 102 13.10 16.13 -16.87
C ILE A 102 12.57 17.52 -17.22
N ALA A 103 11.55 18.01 -16.49
CA ALA A 103 10.99 19.34 -16.71
C ALA A 103 11.99 20.47 -16.46
N LEU A 104 12.85 20.36 -15.44
CA LEU A 104 13.90 21.33 -15.16
C LEU A 104 15.00 21.33 -16.24
N GLN A 105 15.30 20.19 -16.85
CA GLN A 105 16.27 20.12 -17.93
C GLN A 105 15.77 20.80 -19.23
N ILE A 106 14.45 20.88 -19.41
CA ILE A 106 13.78 21.49 -20.57
C ILE A 106 13.71 23.02 -20.45
N TYR A 107 13.59 23.55 -19.23
CA TYR A 107 13.52 24.98 -18.95
C TYR A 107 14.86 25.41 -18.29
N PRO A 108 15.92 25.69 -19.07
CA PRO A 108 17.19 26.16 -18.52
C PRO A 108 17.05 27.50 -17.78
#